data_AF-A0A3M1E2T3-F1
#
_entry.id   AF-A0A3M1E2T3-F1
#
_cell.length_a   1.000
_cell.length_b   1.000
_cell.length_c   1.000
_cell.angle_alpha   90.00
_cell.angle_beta   90.00
_cell.angle_gamma   90.00
#
_symmetry.space_group_name_H-M   'P 1'
#
loop_
_entity.id
_entity.type
_entity.pdbx_description
1 polymer ?
#
loop_
_entity_poly.entity_id
_entity_poly.type
_entity_poly.pdbx_seq_one_letter_code
_entity_poly.pdbx_strand_id
1 'polypeptide(L)'
;RFVSPLDWANVRRRFDGVKLFARGKTWDVDLWYVKPVPVQREQRDRFNEQFDFYGVYVTYKGIPRHGLDVYFFAQDETFDRTNPNGRSGDQDRYTLGGRFWGRTGAWDYEAEVAGQWGHWAGDTIQAWSVTLDGGYTFQACPWRPRLGMGFDWASGDDDPFDEIVGTFDQVFPFSHYYLGFLDLVGRQNVTSLNINLSAWPVEKKVKTKLTYHAFWLSETEDALYNAPGAIVRRDPFGGSGREIGHELDFTLLWKVNVHAKVLLGYSHFWDSDFIRQTTPGISEDPDLFYIQYAYKF
;
A
#
# COMPACT_ATOMS: atom_id res chain seq x y z
N ARG A 1 3.14 -3.53 -5.55
CA ARG A 1 2.09 -2.68 -4.89
C ARG A 1 2.59 -1.27 -4.51
N PHE A 2 3.64 -0.79 -5.19
CA PHE A 2 4.41 0.38 -4.75
C PHE A 2 4.18 1.65 -5.59
N VAL A 3 3.68 1.51 -6.81
CA VAL A 3 3.31 2.66 -7.64
C VAL A 3 1.82 2.58 -7.95
N SER A 4 1.02 3.44 -7.30
CA SER A 4 -0.43 3.47 -7.48
C SER A 4 -0.91 4.76 -8.15
N PRO A 5 -1.87 4.69 -9.08
CA PRO A 5 -2.56 5.87 -9.61
C PRO A 5 -3.48 6.55 -8.58
N LEU A 6 -3.67 5.97 -7.39
CA LEU A 6 -4.56 6.46 -6.33
C LEU A 6 -6.02 6.56 -6.79
N ASP A 7 -6.56 5.44 -7.29
CA ASP A 7 -7.90 5.38 -7.90
C ASP A 7 -9.05 5.66 -6.92
N TRP A 8 -8.78 5.65 -5.61
CA TRP A 8 -9.75 6.03 -4.58
C TRP A 8 -9.97 7.54 -4.47
N ALA A 9 -8.93 8.33 -4.73
CA ALA A 9 -9.01 9.78 -4.59
C ALA A 9 -9.82 10.40 -5.75
N ASN A 10 -10.44 11.56 -5.47
CA ASN A 10 -11.14 12.34 -6.49
C ASN A 10 -10.21 12.79 -7.63
N VAL A 11 -8.92 12.94 -7.34
CA VAL A 11 -7.88 13.23 -8.33
C VAL A 11 -6.82 12.14 -8.25
N ARG A 12 -6.62 11.43 -9.37
CA ARG A 12 -5.54 10.45 -9.52
C ARG A 12 -4.17 11.13 -9.45
N ARG A 13 -3.13 10.38 -9.09
CA ARG A 13 -1.75 10.86 -9.23
C ARG A 13 -1.46 11.15 -10.70
N ARG A 14 -0.83 12.29 -10.94
CA ARG A 14 -0.46 12.77 -12.27
C ARG A 14 1.04 13.01 -12.33
N PHE A 15 1.57 12.85 -13.52
CA PHE A 15 2.98 12.90 -13.80
C PHE A 15 3.18 13.53 -15.18
N ASP A 16 4.17 14.41 -15.30
CA ASP A 16 4.66 14.91 -16.59
C ASP A 16 5.97 14.21 -16.91
N GLY A 17 6.13 13.72 -18.14
CA GLY A 17 7.36 13.07 -18.56
C GLY A 17 7.18 12.13 -19.74
N VAL A 18 8.10 11.17 -19.86
CA VAL A 18 8.15 10.22 -20.97
C VAL A 18 8.03 8.80 -20.45
N LYS A 19 7.26 7.99 -21.17
CA LYS A 19 7.14 6.56 -20.94
C LYS A 19 7.28 5.82 -22.26
N LEU A 20 8.20 4.84 -22.29
CA LEU A 20 8.34 3.88 -23.38
C LEU A 20 7.83 2.53 -22.89
N PHE A 21 7.11 1.81 -23.73
CA PHE A 21 6.59 0.50 -23.36
C PHE A 21 6.56 -0.45 -24.55
N ALA A 22 6.75 -1.73 -24.25
CA ALA A 22 6.56 -2.83 -25.19
C ALA A 22 5.65 -3.87 -24.54
N ARG A 23 4.64 -4.34 -25.29
CA ARG A 23 3.72 -5.38 -24.84
C ARG A 23 3.83 -6.59 -25.75
N GLY A 24 4.01 -7.76 -25.16
CA GLY A 24 4.22 -9.01 -25.87
C GLY A 24 3.43 -10.16 -25.26
N LYS A 25 3.48 -11.32 -25.93
CA LYS A 25 2.87 -12.55 -25.40
C LYS A 25 3.59 -13.02 -24.13
N THR A 26 4.91 -12.96 -24.14
CA THR A 26 5.77 -13.49 -23.07
C THR A 26 6.33 -12.40 -22.16
N TRP A 27 6.55 -11.20 -22.69
CA TRP A 27 7.21 -10.12 -21.98
C TRP A 27 6.44 -8.82 -22.15
N ASP A 28 6.24 -8.11 -21.06
CA ASP A 28 5.89 -6.69 -21.08
C ASP A 28 7.01 -5.89 -20.40
N VAL A 29 7.30 -4.71 -20.93
CA VAL A 29 8.36 -3.84 -20.43
C VAL A 29 7.84 -2.40 -20.44
N ASP A 30 8.04 -1.70 -19.33
CA ASP A 30 7.80 -0.27 -19.16
C ASP A 30 9.09 0.40 -18.71
N LEU A 31 9.49 1.48 -19.37
CA LEU A 31 10.53 2.40 -18.93
C LEU A 31 9.94 3.80 -18.84
N TRP A 32 10.27 4.55 -17.80
CA TRP A 32 9.80 5.93 -17.67
C TRP A 32 10.81 6.83 -16.99
N TYR A 33 10.65 8.12 -17.25
CA TYR A 33 11.21 9.21 -16.47
C TYR A 33 10.13 10.29 -16.38
N VAL A 34 9.71 10.61 -15.17
CA VAL A 34 8.59 11.50 -14.91
C VAL A 34 8.80 12.35 -13.66
N LYS A 35 8.11 13.48 -13.61
CA LYS A 35 8.02 14.36 -12.45
C LYS A 35 6.57 14.40 -11.95
N PRO A 36 6.29 14.21 -10.65
CA PRO A 36 4.93 14.30 -10.10
C PRO A 36 4.31 15.68 -10.30
N VAL A 37 3.00 15.72 -10.56
CA VAL A 37 2.23 16.96 -10.74
C VAL A 37 1.22 17.08 -9.58
N PRO A 38 1.63 17.69 -8.44
CA PRO A 38 0.75 17.89 -7.30
C PRO A 38 -0.43 18.80 -7.67
N VAL A 39 -1.58 18.57 -7.02
CA VAL A 39 -2.75 19.43 -7.18
C VAL A 39 -2.52 20.75 -6.44
N GLN A 40 -2.67 21.85 -7.15
CA GLN A 40 -2.59 23.21 -6.63
C GLN A 40 -4.01 23.81 -6.62
N ARG A 41 -4.50 24.23 -5.45
CA ARG A 41 -5.88 24.73 -5.32
C ARG A 41 -6.09 26.10 -5.98
N GLU A 42 -5.09 26.96 -5.92
CA GLU A 42 -5.21 28.38 -6.27
C GLU A 42 -4.49 28.75 -7.58
N GLN A 43 -3.74 27.81 -8.16
CA GLN A 43 -2.94 28.05 -9.35
C GLN A 43 -2.94 26.83 -10.27
N ARG A 44 -2.43 27.01 -11.49
CA ARG A 44 -2.29 25.89 -12.42
C ARG A 44 -1.30 24.88 -11.87
N ASP A 45 -1.69 23.62 -11.93
CA ASP A 45 -0.81 22.51 -11.61
C ASP A 45 0.44 22.54 -12.47
N ARG A 46 1.59 22.29 -11.84
CA ARG A 46 2.89 22.17 -12.50
C ARG A 46 3.61 20.97 -11.91
N PHE A 47 4.47 20.35 -12.70
CA PHE A 47 5.34 19.31 -12.20
C PHE A 47 6.28 19.86 -11.13
N ASN A 48 6.62 19.01 -10.16
CA ASN A 48 7.60 19.35 -9.13
C ASN A 48 9.00 19.26 -9.74
N GLU A 49 9.66 20.42 -9.91
CA GLU A 49 11.01 20.49 -10.49
C GLU A 49 12.06 19.78 -9.64
N GLN A 50 11.84 19.69 -8.33
CA GLN A 50 12.75 19.11 -7.33
C GLN A 50 12.46 17.62 -7.05
N PHE A 51 11.62 16.96 -7.84
CA PHE A 51 11.30 15.54 -7.68
C PHE A 51 11.41 14.83 -9.02
N ASP A 52 12.35 13.89 -9.10
CA ASP A 52 12.52 12.99 -10.24
C ASP A 52 12.11 11.56 -9.89
N PHE A 53 11.33 10.93 -10.77
CA PHE A 53 10.92 9.55 -10.65
C PHE A 53 11.14 8.79 -11.96
N TYR A 54 12.00 7.79 -11.92
CA TYR A 54 12.29 6.98 -13.10
C TYR A 54 12.45 5.52 -12.73
N GLY A 55 12.32 4.66 -13.72
CA GLY A 55 12.40 3.24 -13.47
C GLY A 55 12.10 2.36 -14.66
N VAL A 56 12.19 1.07 -14.38
CA VAL A 56 11.87 -0.01 -15.30
C VAL A 56 10.97 -1.02 -14.59
N TYR A 57 9.97 -1.53 -15.30
CA TYR A 57 9.09 -2.58 -14.83
C TYR A 57 8.97 -3.63 -15.92
N VAL A 58 9.28 -4.88 -15.58
CA VAL A 58 9.27 -6.01 -16.50
C VAL A 58 8.32 -7.06 -15.97
N THR A 59 7.40 -7.52 -16.81
CA THR A 59 6.52 -8.67 -16.51
C THR A 59 6.82 -9.81 -17.47
N TYR A 60 7.21 -10.95 -16.91
CA TYR A 60 7.32 -12.22 -17.61
C TYR A 60 6.03 -13.04 -17.45
N LYS A 61 5.43 -13.44 -18.57
CA LYS A 61 4.17 -14.21 -18.66
C LYS A 61 4.37 -15.58 -19.32
N GLY A 62 5.61 -16.06 -19.42
CA GLY A 62 5.93 -17.33 -20.08
C GLY A 62 5.49 -18.57 -19.30
N ILE A 63 5.08 -18.42 -18.04
CA ILE A 63 4.59 -19.52 -17.19
C ILE A 63 3.05 -19.55 -17.28
N PRO A 64 2.43 -20.66 -17.72
CA PRO A 64 0.97 -20.73 -17.85
C PRO A 64 0.24 -20.36 -16.56
N ARG A 65 -0.67 -19.39 -16.61
CA ARG A 65 -1.44 -18.85 -15.46
C ARG A 65 -0.62 -18.18 -14.36
N HIS A 66 0.64 -17.86 -14.62
CA HIS A 66 1.52 -17.20 -13.67
C HIS A 66 2.24 -16.03 -14.33
N GLY A 67 2.69 -15.09 -13.51
CA GLY A 67 3.54 -13.99 -13.91
C GLY A 67 4.66 -13.77 -12.90
N LEU A 68 5.77 -13.26 -13.41
CA LEU A 68 6.87 -12.75 -12.60
C LEU A 68 7.09 -11.30 -13.01
N ASP A 69 6.94 -10.39 -12.06
CA ASP A 69 7.31 -8.99 -12.22
C ASP A 69 8.68 -8.76 -11.58
N VAL A 70 9.52 -7.97 -12.23
CA VAL A 70 10.78 -7.44 -11.68
C VAL A 70 10.82 -5.95 -11.98
N TYR A 71 11.15 -5.15 -10.99
CA TYR A 71 11.13 -3.70 -11.16
C TYR A 71 12.24 -3.01 -10.39
N PHE A 72 12.68 -1.90 -10.95
CA PHE A 72 13.60 -0.97 -10.32
C PHE A 72 13.02 0.44 -10.43
N PHE A 73 13.00 1.16 -9.32
CA PHE A 73 12.57 2.55 -9.23
C PHE A 73 13.68 3.40 -8.62
N ALA A 74 13.78 4.63 -9.05
CA ALA A 74 14.63 5.65 -8.46
C ALA A 74 13.81 6.92 -8.20
N GLN A 75 13.96 7.47 -7.01
CA GLN A 75 13.43 8.75 -6.57
C GLN A 75 14.61 9.65 -6.22
N ASP A 76 14.62 10.85 -6.78
CA ASP A 76 15.61 11.88 -6.44
C ASP A 76 14.85 13.15 -6.08
N GLU A 77 14.96 13.56 -4.82
CA GLU A 77 14.25 14.67 -4.22
C GLU A 77 15.27 15.70 -3.72
N THR A 78 15.36 16.86 -4.37
CA THR A 78 16.37 17.89 -4.05
C THR A 78 15.82 18.99 -3.12
N PHE A 79 14.68 18.75 -2.47
CA PHE A 79 14.09 19.65 -1.48
C PHE A 79 14.23 19.04 -0.10
N ASP A 80 14.35 19.89 0.92
CA ASP A 80 14.51 19.42 2.29
C ASP A 80 13.24 18.73 2.79
N ARG A 81 13.37 17.44 3.11
CA ARG A 81 12.31 16.64 3.74
C ARG A 81 12.85 15.97 4.99
N THR A 82 12.08 16.02 6.07
CA THR A 82 12.44 15.35 7.33
C THR A 82 12.30 13.84 7.20
N ASN A 83 13.39 13.12 7.48
CA ASN A 83 13.45 11.67 7.53
C ASN A 83 12.87 11.11 8.85
N PRO A 84 12.63 9.79 8.96
CA PRO A 84 12.17 9.15 10.20
C PRO A 84 13.03 9.45 11.44
N ASN A 85 14.32 9.72 11.26
CA ASN A 85 15.27 10.03 12.33
C ASN A 85 15.27 11.52 12.73
N GLY A 86 14.45 12.34 12.09
CA GLY A 86 14.29 13.76 12.40
C GLY A 86 15.33 14.68 11.73
N ARG A 87 16.17 14.16 10.84
CA ARG A 87 17.11 14.96 10.01
C ARG A 87 16.39 15.45 8.76
N SER A 88 16.75 16.64 8.27
CA SER A 88 16.12 17.25 7.10
C SER A 88 17.16 17.50 6.01
N GLY A 89 16.84 17.11 4.79
CA GLY A 89 17.72 17.25 3.64
C GLY A 89 17.11 16.59 2.39
N ASP A 90 17.91 16.48 1.36
CA ASP A 90 17.58 15.80 0.11
C ASP A 90 17.46 14.28 0.30
N GLN A 91 16.94 13.59 -0.72
CA GLN A 91 16.78 12.15 -0.73
C GLN A 91 17.05 11.57 -2.10
N ASP A 92 17.99 10.64 -2.19
CA ASP A 92 18.11 9.69 -3.29
C ASP A 92 17.68 8.30 -2.80
N ARG A 93 16.64 7.73 -3.38
CA ARG A 93 16.13 6.40 -3.02
C ARG A 93 15.99 5.52 -4.23
N TYR A 94 16.54 4.33 -4.13
CA TYR A 94 16.43 3.27 -5.11
C TYR A 94 15.62 2.12 -4.51
N THR A 95 14.72 1.53 -5.31
CA THR A 95 13.92 0.38 -4.92
C THR A 95 14.09 -0.71 -5.97
N LEU A 96 14.48 -1.91 -5.56
CA LEU A 96 14.44 -3.12 -6.41
C LEU A 96 13.50 -4.12 -5.78
N GLY A 97 12.64 -4.72 -6.60
CA GLY A 97 11.77 -5.76 -6.11
C GLY A 97 11.29 -6.72 -7.18
N GLY A 98 10.67 -7.78 -6.70
CA GLY A 98 10.16 -8.87 -7.52
C GLY A 98 8.81 -9.34 -7.00
N ARG A 99 7.93 -9.71 -7.91
CA ARG A 99 6.58 -10.20 -7.61
C ARG A 99 6.27 -11.46 -8.38
N PHE A 100 5.95 -12.54 -7.70
CA PHE A 100 5.40 -13.73 -8.32
C PHE A 100 3.91 -13.83 -8.03
N TRP A 101 3.10 -14.03 -9.05
CA TRP A 101 1.65 -14.14 -8.91
C TRP A 101 1.10 -15.20 -9.84
N GLY A 102 -0.02 -15.82 -9.46
CA GLY A 102 -0.64 -16.80 -10.33
C GLY A 102 -1.81 -17.54 -9.75
N ARG A 103 -2.25 -18.54 -10.50
CA ARG A 103 -3.37 -19.41 -10.14
C ARG A 103 -3.12 -20.86 -10.52
N THR A 104 -3.42 -21.75 -9.59
CA THR A 104 -3.39 -23.20 -9.77
C THR A 104 -4.71 -23.81 -9.30
N GLY A 105 -5.56 -24.19 -10.26
CA GLY A 105 -6.91 -24.69 -9.97
C GLY A 105 -7.77 -23.62 -9.27
N ALA A 106 -8.25 -23.94 -8.08
CA ALA A 106 -9.04 -23.04 -7.23
C ALA A 106 -8.19 -22.14 -6.32
N TRP A 107 -6.86 -22.31 -6.33
CA TRP A 107 -5.93 -21.48 -5.58
C TRP A 107 -5.45 -20.28 -6.39
N ASP A 108 -5.37 -19.14 -5.73
CA ASP A 108 -4.66 -17.96 -6.20
C ASP A 108 -3.66 -17.48 -5.13
N TYR A 109 -2.53 -16.95 -5.56
CA TYR A 109 -1.47 -16.48 -4.67
C TYR A 109 -0.60 -15.42 -5.32
N GLU A 110 -0.02 -14.58 -4.47
CA GLU A 110 0.94 -13.55 -4.82
C GLU A 110 2.01 -13.46 -3.72
N ALA A 111 3.26 -13.28 -4.11
CA ALA A 111 4.37 -12.98 -3.22
C ALA A 111 5.15 -11.82 -3.82
N GLU A 112 5.41 -10.77 -3.05
CA GLU A 112 6.21 -9.60 -3.47
C GLU A 112 7.28 -9.32 -2.42
N VAL A 113 8.51 -9.09 -2.87
CA VAL A 113 9.61 -8.62 -2.02
C VAL A 113 10.26 -7.40 -2.64
N ALA A 114 10.68 -6.45 -1.81
CA ALA A 114 11.39 -5.25 -2.25
C ALA A 114 12.45 -4.84 -1.22
N GLY A 115 13.55 -4.29 -1.72
CA GLY A 115 14.61 -3.66 -0.91
C GLY A 115 14.87 -2.24 -1.39
N GLN A 116 15.25 -1.37 -0.46
CA GLN A 116 15.52 0.05 -0.69
C GLN A 116 16.90 0.43 -0.17
N TRP A 117 17.58 1.29 -0.94
CA TRP A 117 18.88 1.87 -0.59
C TRP A 117 19.05 3.27 -1.17
N GLY A 118 20.09 3.98 -0.75
CA GLY A 118 20.36 5.38 -1.11
C GLY A 118 20.62 6.21 0.15
N HIS A 119 20.33 7.50 0.11
CA HIS A 119 20.48 8.40 1.26
C HIS A 119 19.27 9.30 1.46
N TRP A 120 19.04 9.71 2.71
CA TRP A 120 18.03 10.70 3.07
C TRP A 120 18.55 11.59 4.18
N ALA A 121 18.74 12.87 3.88
CA ALA A 121 19.23 13.87 4.83
C ALA A 121 20.59 13.48 5.47
N GLY A 122 21.45 12.82 4.69
CA GLY A 122 22.75 12.31 5.12
C GLY A 122 22.75 10.89 5.71
N ASP A 123 21.58 10.36 6.09
CA ASP A 123 21.45 8.99 6.61
C ASP A 123 21.38 7.97 5.47
N THR A 124 21.91 6.77 5.70
CA THR A 124 21.90 5.68 4.70
C THR A 124 20.57 4.93 4.75
N ILE A 125 19.88 4.79 3.61
CA ILE A 125 18.64 4.01 3.53
C ILE A 125 18.99 2.51 3.48
N GLN A 126 18.39 1.71 4.34
CA GLN A 126 18.42 0.24 4.29
C GLN A 126 17.08 -0.34 4.74
N ALA A 127 16.15 -0.50 3.80
CA ALA A 127 14.79 -0.87 4.15
C ALA A 127 14.23 -1.98 3.25
N TRP A 128 13.23 -2.71 3.74
CA TRP A 128 12.74 -3.93 3.12
C TRP A 128 11.22 -4.09 3.26
N SER A 129 10.61 -4.79 2.32
CA SER A 129 9.21 -5.21 2.43
C SER A 129 8.99 -6.60 1.86
N VAL A 130 8.09 -7.35 2.49
CA VAL A 130 7.61 -8.66 2.10
C VAL A 130 6.09 -8.66 2.13
N THR A 131 5.46 -9.17 1.09
CA THR A 131 4.01 -9.37 1.04
C THR A 131 3.70 -10.76 0.53
N LEU A 132 2.75 -11.43 1.16
CA LEU A 132 2.26 -12.73 0.77
C LEU A 132 0.73 -12.70 0.81
N ASP A 133 0.08 -13.12 -0.27
CA ASP A 133 -1.36 -13.29 -0.32
C ASP A 133 -1.68 -14.65 -0.92
N GLY A 134 -2.72 -15.28 -0.40
CA GLY A 134 -3.22 -16.55 -0.90
C GLY A 134 -4.72 -16.67 -0.69
N GLY A 135 -5.36 -17.54 -1.47
CA GLY A 135 -6.74 -17.90 -1.23
C GLY A 135 -7.21 -19.09 -2.03
N TYR A 136 -8.33 -19.64 -1.57
CA TYR A 136 -9.02 -20.76 -2.17
C TYR A 136 -10.45 -20.37 -2.51
N THR A 137 -10.86 -20.62 -3.75
CA THR A 137 -12.23 -20.37 -4.22
C THR A 137 -13.03 -21.67 -4.25
N PHE A 138 -14.11 -21.76 -3.46
CA PHE A 138 -15.04 -22.89 -3.47
C PHE A 138 -15.98 -22.79 -4.68
N GLN A 139 -15.48 -23.20 -5.85
CA GLN A 139 -16.15 -22.98 -7.13
C GLN A 139 -17.52 -23.67 -7.27
N ALA A 140 -17.74 -24.77 -6.53
CA ALA A 140 -18.95 -25.58 -6.56
C ALA A 140 -20.03 -25.12 -5.55
N CYS A 141 -19.71 -24.20 -4.64
CA CYS A 141 -20.66 -23.70 -3.65
C CYS A 141 -21.50 -22.54 -4.23
N PRO A 142 -22.74 -22.34 -3.78
CA PRO A 142 -23.49 -21.12 -4.04
C PRO A 142 -22.65 -19.88 -3.70
N TRP A 143 -22.76 -18.85 -4.53
CA TRP A 143 -22.00 -17.59 -4.42
C TRP A 143 -20.48 -17.70 -4.61
N ARG A 144 -19.94 -18.89 -4.83
CA ARG A 144 -18.51 -19.14 -5.11
C ARG A 144 -17.59 -18.42 -4.12
N PRO A 145 -17.74 -18.65 -2.80
CA PRO A 145 -16.97 -17.93 -1.81
C PRO A 145 -15.47 -18.20 -2.00
N ARG A 146 -14.66 -17.19 -1.74
CA ARG A 146 -13.21 -17.25 -1.67
C ARG A 146 -12.78 -16.90 -0.26
N LEU A 147 -12.14 -17.85 0.42
CA LEU A 147 -11.42 -17.61 1.66
C LEU A 147 -9.96 -17.32 1.32
N GLY A 148 -9.42 -16.22 1.84
CA GLY A 148 -8.03 -15.83 1.63
C GLY A 148 -7.38 -15.33 2.90
N MET A 149 -6.06 -15.25 2.84
CA MET A 149 -5.20 -14.74 3.89
C MET A 149 -4.09 -13.90 3.25
N GLY A 150 -3.70 -12.84 3.94
CA GLY A 150 -2.57 -12.01 3.54
C GLY A 150 -1.64 -11.75 4.73
N PHE A 151 -0.37 -11.54 4.41
CA PHE A 151 0.68 -11.14 5.33
C PHE A 151 1.47 -10.01 4.67
N ASP A 152 1.69 -8.94 5.43
CA ASP A 152 2.44 -7.78 4.99
C ASP A 152 3.47 -7.42 6.05
N TRP A 153 4.72 -7.27 5.64
CA TRP A 153 5.81 -6.78 6.47
C TRP A 153 6.54 -5.66 5.72
N ALA A 154 6.81 -4.58 6.44
CA ALA A 154 7.63 -3.45 6.01
C ALA A 154 8.52 -3.08 7.19
N SER A 155 9.83 -2.95 6.95
CA SER A 155 10.79 -2.63 8.01
C SER A 155 10.48 -1.27 8.64
N GLY A 156 10.81 -1.17 9.93
CA GLY A 156 10.91 0.08 10.68
C GLY A 156 12.36 0.37 11.03
N ASP A 157 12.57 1.51 11.66
CA ASP A 157 13.86 1.93 12.22
C ASP A 157 14.01 1.44 13.68
N ASP A 158 15.04 0.66 13.98
CA ASP A 158 15.30 0.13 15.32
C ASP A 158 16.22 1.04 16.16
N ASP A 159 16.99 1.93 15.53
CA ASP A 159 17.82 2.92 16.22
C ASP A 159 17.90 4.25 15.43
N PRO A 160 17.10 5.28 15.79
CA PRO A 160 17.10 6.54 15.07
C PRO A 160 18.39 7.37 15.22
N PHE A 161 19.39 6.87 15.95
CA PHE A 161 20.65 7.57 16.22
C PHE A 161 21.87 6.95 15.51
N ASP A 162 21.69 5.90 14.71
CA ASP A 162 22.78 5.15 14.06
C ASP A 162 23.12 5.62 12.62
N GLU A 163 22.42 6.66 12.14
CA GLU A 163 22.54 7.22 10.78
C GLU A 163 22.06 6.28 9.66
N ILE A 164 21.21 5.31 9.99
CA ILE A 164 20.52 4.43 9.05
C ILE A 164 19.03 4.78 9.07
N VAL A 165 18.40 4.86 7.90
CA VAL A 165 16.94 4.87 7.78
C VAL A 165 16.47 3.45 7.47
N GLY A 166 16.01 2.76 8.51
CA GLY A 166 15.47 1.39 8.45
C GLY A 166 14.02 1.34 7.97
N THR A 167 13.29 2.45 8.06
CA THR A 167 11.88 2.53 7.67
C THR A 167 11.68 2.38 6.15
N PHE A 168 10.88 1.40 5.75
CA PHE A 168 10.50 1.21 4.34
C PHE A 168 9.50 2.27 3.87
N ASP A 169 9.61 2.72 2.62
CA ASP A 169 8.70 3.67 1.99
C ASP A 169 8.00 3.06 0.78
N GLN A 170 6.67 3.15 0.72
CA GLN A 170 5.88 2.57 -0.36
C GLN A 170 5.97 3.35 -1.70
N VAL A 171 6.79 4.40 -1.83
CA VAL A 171 7.03 5.24 -3.01
C VAL A 171 5.80 6.08 -3.39
N PHE A 172 4.78 5.47 -3.99
CA PHE A 172 3.49 6.10 -4.27
C PHE A 172 2.37 5.25 -3.66
N PRO A 173 2.14 5.39 -2.33
CA PRO A 173 1.36 4.45 -1.54
C PRO A 173 -0.08 4.31 -1.98
N PHE A 174 -0.66 3.14 -1.76
CA PHE A 174 -2.10 2.95 -1.79
C PHE A 174 -2.47 1.76 -0.92
N SER A 175 -2.48 2.02 0.39
CA SER A 175 -2.73 1.02 1.41
C SER A 175 -4.21 0.66 1.55
N HIS A 176 -5.13 1.55 1.15
CA HIS A 176 -6.59 1.43 1.28
C HIS A 176 -7.21 0.05 0.94
N TYR A 177 -6.64 -0.72 -0.01
CA TYR A 177 -7.15 -2.05 -0.36
C TYR A 177 -6.43 -3.23 0.31
N TYR A 178 -5.31 -2.96 0.98
CA TYR A 178 -4.38 -3.96 1.51
C TYR A 178 -4.21 -3.87 3.04
N LEU A 179 -4.28 -2.67 3.63
CA LEU A 179 -4.04 -2.42 5.06
C LEU A 179 -5.20 -1.64 5.71
N GLY A 180 -6.44 -2.01 5.39
CA GLY A 180 -7.63 -1.37 5.95
C GLY A 180 -8.18 -0.21 5.12
N PHE A 181 -9.50 -0.03 5.15
CA PHE A 181 -10.21 1.07 4.49
C PHE A 181 -10.26 2.36 5.34
N LEU A 182 -9.94 2.28 6.63
CA LEU A 182 -9.81 3.45 7.50
C LEU A 182 -8.53 4.26 7.24
N ASP A 183 -7.58 3.72 6.44
CA ASP A 183 -6.34 4.37 6.05
C ASP A 183 -5.43 4.79 7.24
N LEU A 184 -5.64 4.17 8.41
CA LEU A 184 -4.88 4.44 9.65
C LEU A 184 -3.47 3.87 9.61
N VAL A 185 -3.23 2.85 8.77
CA VAL A 185 -1.98 2.10 8.71
C VAL A 185 -1.39 2.15 7.29
N GLY A 186 -0.16 2.62 7.20
CA GLY A 186 0.67 2.63 6.01
C GLY A 186 1.61 1.42 5.96
N ARG A 187 2.13 1.13 4.77
CA ARG A 187 3.15 0.09 4.59
C ARG A 187 4.55 0.63 4.93
N GLN A 188 4.72 1.10 6.16
CA GLN A 188 5.97 1.62 6.70
C GLN A 188 5.99 1.26 8.19
N ASN A 189 7.06 0.63 8.67
CA ASN A 189 7.14 0.12 10.04
C ASN A 189 5.91 -0.71 10.47
N VAL A 190 5.54 -1.73 9.68
CA VAL A 190 4.32 -2.52 9.96
C VAL A 190 4.50 -4.00 9.68
N THR A 191 3.96 -4.81 10.58
CA THR A 191 3.62 -6.22 10.35
C THR A 191 2.10 -6.35 10.42
N SER A 192 1.49 -6.93 9.39
CA SER A 192 0.04 -7.13 9.31
C SER A 192 -0.31 -8.54 8.86
N LEU A 193 -1.39 -9.06 9.44
CA LEU A 193 -2.07 -10.26 8.99
C LEU A 193 -3.51 -9.90 8.65
N ASN A 194 -4.03 -10.48 7.57
CA ASN A 194 -5.45 -10.38 7.28
C ASN A 194 -6.06 -11.72 6.87
N ILE A 195 -7.32 -11.92 7.24
CA ILE A 195 -8.17 -12.99 6.72
C ILE A 195 -9.35 -12.34 5.99
N ASN A 196 -9.63 -12.81 4.78
CA ASN A 196 -10.68 -12.24 3.94
C ASN A 196 -11.62 -13.30 3.39
N LEU A 197 -12.91 -12.97 3.39
CA LEU A 197 -13.96 -13.76 2.76
C LEU A 197 -14.64 -12.90 1.71
N SER A 198 -14.63 -13.35 0.46
CA SER A 198 -15.40 -12.69 -0.60
C SER A 198 -16.36 -13.66 -1.28
N ALA A 199 -17.49 -13.15 -1.76
CA ALA A 199 -18.50 -13.96 -2.41
C ALA A 199 -19.23 -13.16 -3.50
N TRP A 200 -19.97 -13.87 -4.35
CA TRP A 200 -20.85 -13.33 -5.36
C TRP A 200 -22.32 -13.72 -5.10
N PRO A 201 -23.02 -13.06 -4.15
CA PRO A 201 -24.42 -13.35 -3.86
C PRO A 201 -25.32 -13.34 -5.10
N VAL A 202 -25.03 -12.42 -6.03
CA VAL A 202 -25.61 -12.41 -7.38
C VAL A 202 -24.46 -12.44 -8.38
N GLU A 203 -24.35 -13.52 -9.13
CA GLU A 203 -23.23 -13.75 -10.03
C GLU A 203 -22.97 -12.54 -10.95
N LYS A 204 -21.72 -12.08 -10.98
CA LYS A 204 -21.22 -10.93 -11.76
C LYS A 204 -21.87 -9.58 -11.45
N LYS A 205 -22.93 -9.50 -10.62
CA LYS A 205 -23.64 -8.25 -10.28
C LYS A 205 -23.34 -7.75 -8.87
N VAL A 206 -23.31 -8.62 -7.88
CA VAL A 206 -23.09 -8.24 -6.47
C VAL A 206 -21.89 -9.01 -5.95
N LYS A 207 -20.85 -8.29 -5.54
CA LYS A 207 -19.67 -8.84 -4.87
C LYS A 207 -19.65 -8.32 -3.44
N THR A 208 -19.49 -9.21 -2.48
CA THR A 208 -19.22 -8.86 -1.08
C THR A 208 -17.80 -9.25 -0.70
N LYS A 209 -17.18 -8.49 0.20
CA LYS A 209 -15.90 -8.83 0.83
C LYS A 209 -15.95 -8.39 2.29
N LEU A 210 -15.63 -9.33 3.19
CA LEU A 210 -15.35 -9.09 4.59
C LEU A 210 -13.85 -9.31 4.79
N THR A 211 -13.16 -8.45 5.52
CA THR A 211 -11.74 -8.62 5.85
C THR A 211 -11.52 -8.23 7.29
N TYR A 212 -10.78 -9.06 8.02
CA TYR A 212 -10.30 -8.75 9.34
C TYR A 212 -8.79 -8.60 9.26
N HIS A 213 -8.28 -7.45 9.70
CA HIS A 213 -6.87 -7.12 9.78
C HIS A 213 -6.42 -7.09 11.24
N ALA A 214 -5.19 -7.50 11.48
CA ALA A 214 -4.46 -7.27 12.71
C ALA A 214 -3.13 -6.58 12.37
N PHE A 215 -2.75 -5.59 13.17
CA PHE A 215 -1.62 -4.71 12.88
C PHE A 215 -0.68 -4.57 14.09
N TRP A 216 0.61 -4.68 13.81
CA TRP A 216 1.71 -4.47 14.75
C TRP A 216 2.77 -3.57 14.12
N LEU A 217 3.47 -2.79 14.92
CA LEU A 217 4.70 -2.15 14.48
C LEU A 217 5.76 -3.21 14.16
N SER A 218 6.59 -2.95 13.15
CA SER A 218 7.76 -3.79 12.87
C SER A 218 8.90 -3.52 13.83
N GLU A 219 9.07 -2.28 14.27
CA GLU A 219 9.98 -1.83 15.31
C GLU A 219 9.27 -0.81 16.20
N THR A 220 9.52 -0.90 17.51
CA THR A 220 8.75 -0.19 18.54
C THR A 220 9.20 1.26 18.74
N GLU A 221 10.42 1.56 18.33
CA GLU A 221 11.13 2.84 18.45
C GLU A 221 10.81 3.80 17.28
N ASP A 222 10.33 3.24 16.16
CA ASP A 222 9.88 3.98 14.99
C ASP A 222 8.38 4.31 15.08
N ALA A 223 7.94 5.23 14.23
CA ALA A 223 6.58 5.73 14.20
C ALA A 223 5.60 4.71 13.60
N LEU A 224 4.33 4.91 13.96
CA LEU A 224 3.20 4.48 13.15
C LEU A 224 2.98 5.49 12.03
N TYR A 225 2.92 5.00 10.79
CA TYR A 225 2.62 5.79 9.61
C TYR A 225 1.20 5.49 9.12
N ASN A 226 0.48 6.50 8.64
CA ASN A 226 -0.83 6.30 7.99
C ASN A 226 -0.69 5.89 6.52
N ALA A 227 -1.80 5.62 5.83
CA ALA A 227 -1.77 5.17 4.44
C ALA A 227 -0.99 6.10 3.47
N PRO A 228 -1.04 7.44 3.58
CA PRO A 228 -0.16 8.34 2.83
C PRO A 228 1.33 8.31 3.20
N GLY A 229 1.71 7.73 4.34
CA GLY A 229 3.09 7.71 4.85
C GLY A 229 3.44 8.86 5.79
N ALA A 230 2.45 9.52 6.41
CA ALA A 230 2.70 10.52 7.44
C ALA A 230 2.80 9.86 8.82
N ILE A 231 3.73 10.36 9.65
CA ILE A 231 3.85 9.97 11.06
C ILE A 231 2.57 10.35 11.80
N VAL A 232 1.94 9.37 12.44
CA VAL A 232 0.73 9.54 13.25
C VAL A 232 1.09 9.59 14.73
N ARG A 233 1.91 8.63 15.18
CA ARG A 233 2.30 8.42 16.58
C ARG A 233 3.70 7.83 16.61
N ARG A 234 4.46 8.09 17.67
CA ARG A 234 5.78 7.49 17.91
C ARG A 234 6.07 7.44 19.40
N ASP A 235 6.71 6.36 19.82
CA ASP A 235 7.40 6.27 21.10
C ASP A 235 8.88 5.95 20.83
N PRO A 236 9.79 6.94 20.87
CA PRO A 236 11.19 6.73 20.49
C PRO A 236 11.96 5.80 21.45
N PHE A 237 11.36 5.39 22.58
CA PHE A 237 11.96 4.45 23.53
C PHE A 237 11.32 3.06 23.50
N GLY A 238 10.34 2.82 22.62
CA GLY A 238 9.72 1.51 22.42
C GLY A 238 8.88 0.98 23.60
N GLY A 239 8.54 1.83 24.58
CA GLY A 239 7.85 1.45 25.81
C GLY A 239 6.34 1.24 25.66
N SER A 240 5.74 1.75 24.58
CA SER A 240 4.29 1.78 24.37
C SER A 240 3.69 0.46 23.86
N GLY A 241 4.50 -0.59 23.70
CA GLY A 241 4.09 -1.84 23.09
C GLY A 241 4.02 -1.76 21.56
N ARG A 242 3.69 -2.89 20.92
CA ARG A 242 3.79 -3.07 19.46
C ARG A 242 2.46 -3.21 18.74
N GLU A 243 1.42 -3.71 19.42
CA GLU A 243 0.12 -3.95 18.79
C GLU A 243 -0.61 -2.62 18.56
N ILE A 244 -0.89 -2.32 17.30
CA ILE A 244 -1.56 -1.10 16.87
C ILE A 244 -3.07 -1.28 17.07
N GLY A 245 -3.60 -2.43 16.64
CA GLY A 245 -5.02 -2.75 16.73
C GLY A 245 -5.50 -3.68 15.62
N HIS A 246 -6.82 -3.75 15.47
CA HIS A 246 -7.51 -4.65 14.55
C HIS A 246 -8.55 -3.90 13.75
N GLU A 247 -8.75 -4.24 12.48
CA GLU A 247 -9.77 -3.60 11.62
C GLU A 247 -10.68 -4.64 11.00
N LEU A 248 -12.00 -4.39 11.05
CA LEU A 248 -12.98 -5.15 10.29
C LEU A 248 -13.53 -4.30 9.16
N ASP A 249 -13.32 -4.75 7.92
CA ASP A 249 -13.81 -4.12 6.71
C ASP A 249 -14.89 -4.96 6.04
N PHE A 250 -16.03 -4.34 5.75
CA PHE A 250 -17.07 -4.88 4.89
C PHE A 250 -17.26 -4.01 3.66
N THR A 251 -17.28 -4.63 2.48
CA THR A 251 -17.65 -3.96 1.23
C THR A 251 -18.70 -4.74 0.45
N LEU A 252 -19.61 -4.01 -0.20
CA LEU A 252 -20.58 -4.52 -1.15
C LEU A 252 -20.50 -3.70 -2.44
N LEU A 253 -20.00 -4.32 -3.51
CA LEU A 253 -19.99 -3.75 -4.85
C LEU A 253 -21.19 -4.28 -5.64
N TRP A 254 -22.08 -3.38 -6.02
CA TRP A 254 -23.23 -3.66 -6.89
C TRP A 254 -23.06 -3.01 -8.25
N LYS A 255 -22.93 -3.84 -9.30
CA LYS A 255 -23.00 -3.41 -10.70
C LYS A 255 -24.45 -3.32 -11.11
N VAL A 256 -25.00 -2.11 -11.09
CA VAL A 256 -26.40 -1.84 -11.44
C VAL A 256 -26.64 -2.14 -12.91
N ASN A 257 -25.76 -1.62 -13.78
CA ASN A 257 -25.75 -1.90 -15.22
C ASN A 257 -24.33 -1.64 -15.79
N VAL A 258 -24.20 -1.55 -17.12
CA VAL A 258 -22.90 -1.34 -17.79
C VAL A 258 -22.31 0.06 -17.55
N HIS A 259 -23.14 1.03 -17.19
CA HIS A 259 -22.75 2.42 -16.92
C HIS A 259 -22.59 2.70 -15.42
N ALA A 260 -23.37 2.05 -14.56
CA ALA A 260 -23.51 2.41 -13.15
C ALA A 260 -23.06 1.29 -12.19
N LYS A 261 -22.29 1.68 -11.16
CA LYS A 261 -21.95 0.84 -10.01
C LYS A 261 -22.12 1.60 -8.69
N VAL A 262 -22.47 0.86 -7.65
CA VAL A 262 -22.54 1.33 -6.26
C VAL A 262 -21.55 0.51 -5.43
N LEU A 263 -20.76 1.16 -4.59
CA LEU A 263 -19.95 0.54 -3.57
C LEU A 263 -20.43 1.02 -2.20
N LEU A 264 -20.85 0.09 -1.35
CA LEU A 264 -21.08 0.33 0.07
C LEU A 264 -19.87 -0.17 0.83
N GLY A 265 -19.45 0.57 1.84
CA GLY A 265 -18.40 0.15 2.75
C GLY A 265 -18.70 0.51 4.20
N TYR A 266 -18.26 -0.36 5.10
CA TYR A 266 -18.24 -0.14 6.53
C TYR A 266 -16.92 -0.68 7.08
N SER A 267 -16.28 0.09 7.94
CA SER A 267 -15.02 -0.27 8.60
C SER A 267 -15.10 0.12 10.07
N HIS A 268 -14.54 -0.72 10.93
CA HIS A 268 -14.44 -0.46 12.36
C HIS A 268 -13.06 -0.91 12.84
N PHE A 269 -12.42 -0.08 13.66
CA PHE A 269 -11.09 -0.36 14.20
C PHE A 269 -11.12 -0.44 15.71
N TRP A 270 -10.59 -1.53 16.26
CA TRP A 270 -10.32 -1.68 17.69
C TRP A 270 -8.88 -1.33 17.97
N ASP A 271 -8.67 -0.29 18.78
CA ASP A 271 -7.34 0.08 19.22
C ASP A 271 -6.71 -0.95 20.18
N SER A 272 -5.39 -0.94 20.26
CA SER A 272 -4.65 -1.75 21.24
C SER A 272 -3.57 -0.92 21.95
N ASP A 273 -2.69 -1.61 22.66
CA ASP A 273 -1.73 -1.07 23.62
C ASP A 273 -0.93 0.11 23.06
N PHE A 274 -0.40 0.02 21.83
CA PHE A 274 0.40 1.11 21.26
C PHE A 274 -0.39 2.41 21.16
N ILE A 275 -1.62 2.35 20.66
CA ILE A 275 -2.47 3.54 20.51
C ILE A 275 -2.88 4.07 21.89
N ARG A 276 -3.28 3.18 22.81
CA ARG A 276 -3.73 3.57 24.16
C ARG A 276 -2.62 4.19 24.99
N GLN A 277 -1.40 3.68 24.90
CA GLN A 277 -0.25 4.16 25.68
C GLN A 277 0.33 5.46 25.11
N THR A 278 0.31 5.65 23.79
CA THR A 278 0.72 6.92 23.17
C THR A 278 -0.33 8.03 23.25
N THR A 279 -1.60 7.68 23.49
CA THR A 279 -2.69 8.66 23.69
C THR A 279 -3.60 8.34 24.90
N PRO A 280 -3.06 8.33 26.14
CA PRO A 280 -3.82 7.92 27.31
C PRO A 280 -5.07 8.79 27.53
N GLY A 281 -6.23 8.12 27.63
CA GLY A 281 -7.52 8.77 27.92
C GLY A 281 -8.17 9.54 26.75
N ILE A 282 -7.61 9.43 25.54
CA ILE A 282 -8.13 10.09 24.33
C ILE A 282 -8.56 9.07 23.27
N SER A 283 -7.98 7.87 23.28
CA SER A 283 -8.24 6.89 22.23
C SER A 283 -9.70 6.44 22.18
N GLU A 284 -10.23 6.39 20.96
CA GLU A 284 -11.56 5.90 20.62
C GLU A 284 -11.44 5.00 19.38
N ASP A 285 -12.31 4.01 19.29
CA ASP A 285 -12.42 3.08 18.16
C ASP A 285 -13.14 3.76 16.98
N PRO A 286 -12.47 4.09 15.86
CA PRO A 286 -13.10 4.81 14.77
C PRO A 286 -13.94 3.90 13.87
N ASP A 287 -15.06 4.45 13.40
CA ASP A 287 -15.93 3.87 12.38
C ASP A 287 -15.90 4.68 11.09
N LEU A 288 -15.95 4.00 9.95
CA LEU A 288 -16.17 4.61 8.65
C LEU A 288 -17.32 3.90 7.94
N PHE A 289 -18.36 4.66 7.58
CA PHE A 289 -19.40 4.21 6.67
C PHE A 289 -19.40 5.09 5.43
N TYR A 290 -19.46 4.47 4.25
CA TYR A 290 -19.51 5.22 3.00
C TYR A 290 -20.36 4.53 1.93
N ILE A 291 -20.87 5.37 1.01
CA ILE A 291 -21.54 4.97 -0.21
C ILE A 291 -20.88 5.72 -1.37
N GLN A 292 -20.40 4.99 -2.37
CA GLN A 292 -19.86 5.55 -3.60
C GLN A 292 -20.74 5.13 -4.77
N TYR A 293 -21.21 6.10 -5.54
CA TYR A 293 -21.87 5.88 -6.83
C TYR A 293 -20.93 6.31 -7.95
N ALA A 294 -20.73 5.46 -8.95
CA ALA A 294 -19.94 5.79 -10.12
C ALA A 294 -20.72 5.51 -11.41
N TYR A 295 -20.73 6.49 -12.29
CA TYR A 295 -21.33 6.42 -13.62
C TYR A 295 -20.28 6.64 -14.70
N LYS A 296 -20.29 5.80 -15.74
CA LYS A 296 -19.43 5.92 -16.92
C LYS A 296 -20.32 6.18 -18.14
N PHE A 297 -20.07 7.32 -18.79
CA PHE A 297 -20.69 7.69 -20.07
C PHE A 297 -20.17 6.81 -21.21
#